data_AF-A0A672ZX60-F1
#
_entry.id   AF-A0A672ZX60-F1
#
_cell.length_a   1.000
_cell.length_b   1.000
_cell.length_c   1.000
_cell.angle_alpha   90.00
_cell.angle_beta   90.00
_cell.angle_gamma   90.00
#
_symmetry.space_group_name_H-M   'P 1'
#
loop_
_entity.id
_entity.type
_entity.pdbx_description
1 polymer ?
#
loop_
_entity_poly.entity_id
_entity_poly.type
_entity_poly.pdbx_seq_one_letter_code
_entity_poly.pdbx_strand_id
1 'polypeptide(L)'
;MVAVLVFVQTLVNEVNSYCEKKTTVENTGCRLTELSRKEDCDVIHNLVMTVQDRYKKLQQRTSERGRMLEEVKKNARQFNESWRLLVDWMTEVETTLDTHKEIAEFQKLLRTKRPMYEATLKNGRSLHERAASVHDRQHLENLLAELKDTWDTISGKSMERQHKLEEALLFSGRFTDALQALNDWLYRAEPQLAEDVPVGGDKDMVNNLIDKHKAFQKELGKRAGCIRTLKRSVRDLTRSSTADAHWLQEQMDELEGRWEAVCKLSVSKQDRLEAALQQAEKFDGLVHAFMERLTEAERILKYGIVPEDEDGLRAFSKQHKESMDALEAHAMELQNIHCLGEEILASCHPDSIITLKSWISVTKTRYEEVQTWAQQQGQKIQSSLAALEAEKEEVQRLLDWIGSAEEALNLREQEPLPDNTEQNQELIDQHQVGPWSAMKLQPPAPVPLDHLDPQTPQLSQLISQWQKLWLLTVARQTRLDQHHKMLREMEEFANFDFNIWRKRYMLWISHLKSRILDVFRSIDRDQDGRISRKEFIDYVLASSKTRKIR
;
A
#
# COMPACT_ATOMS: atom_id res chain seq x y z
N MET A 1 -18.98 -36.74 -95.14
CA MET A 1 -19.68 -37.97 -94.66
C MET A 1 -20.67 -38.55 -95.67
N VAL A 2 -21.62 -37.78 -96.21
CA VAL A 2 -22.54 -38.26 -97.28
C VAL A 2 -21.77 -38.75 -98.50
N ALA A 3 -20.73 -38.02 -98.91
CA ALA A 3 -19.85 -38.41 -100.01
C ALA A 3 -19.12 -39.75 -99.80
N VAL A 4 -18.75 -40.10 -98.56
CA VAL A 4 -18.06 -41.36 -98.25
C VAL A 4 -19.03 -42.55 -98.36
N LEU A 5 -20.29 -42.36 -97.94
CA LEU A 5 -21.33 -43.39 -98.07
C LEU A 5 -21.72 -43.62 -99.52
N VAL A 6 -21.87 -42.53 -100.28
CA VAL A 6 -22.11 -42.61 -101.71
C VAL A 6 -20.95 -43.34 -102.39
N PHE A 7 -19.70 -42.98 -102.07
CA PHE A 7 -18.52 -43.63 -102.65
C PHE A 7 -18.40 -45.13 -102.30
N VAL A 8 -18.64 -45.52 -101.04
CA VAL A 8 -18.64 -46.94 -100.63
C VAL A 8 -19.76 -47.71 -101.31
N GLN A 9 -20.96 -47.14 -101.39
CA GLN A 9 -22.09 -47.77 -102.06
C GLN A 9 -21.82 -47.89 -103.57
N THR A 10 -21.26 -46.87 -104.21
CA THR A 10 -20.86 -46.90 -105.62
C THR A 10 -19.80 -47.97 -105.87
N LEU A 11 -18.77 -48.05 -105.03
CA LEU A 11 -17.69 -49.03 -105.18
C LEU A 11 -18.16 -50.46 -104.92
N VAL A 12 -19.06 -50.68 -103.95
CA VAL A 12 -19.72 -51.98 -103.73
C VAL A 12 -20.58 -52.37 -104.93
N ASN A 13 -21.38 -51.45 -105.45
CA ASN A 13 -22.22 -51.69 -106.62
C ASN A 13 -21.38 -51.98 -107.88
N GLU A 14 -20.26 -51.27 -108.04
CA GLU A 14 -19.32 -51.48 -109.13
C GLU A 14 -18.67 -52.87 -109.04
N VAL A 15 -18.18 -53.26 -107.86
CA VAL A 15 -17.61 -54.60 -107.63
C VAL A 15 -18.65 -55.69 -107.89
N ASN A 16 -19.88 -55.51 -107.46
CA ASN A 16 -20.98 -56.44 -107.74
C ASN A 16 -21.31 -56.54 -109.24
N SER A 17 -21.17 -55.45 -110.01
CA SER A 17 -21.37 -55.49 -111.47
C SER A 17 -20.33 -56.37 -112.20
N TYR A 18 -19.12 -56.52 -111.64
CA TYR A 18 -18.12 -57.46 -112.18
C TYR A 18 -18.48 -58.93 -111.94
N CYS A 19 -19.48 -59.23 -111.10
CA CYS A 19 -20.00 -60.59 -110.92
C CYS A 19 -20.53 -61.16 -112.23
N GLU A 20 -21.34 -60.39 -112.97
CA GLU A 20 -21.92 -60.81 -114.25
C GLU A 20 -20.84 -61.04 -115.31
N LYS A 21 -19.81 -60.17 -115.33
CA LYS A 21 -18.64 -60.32 -116.21
C LYS A 21 -17.84 -61.58 -115.85
N LYS A 22 -17.63 -61.85 -114.56
CA LYS A 22 -16.99 -63.07 -114.05
C LYS A 22 -17.78 -64.31 -114.50
N THR A 23 -19.10 -64.34 -114.31
CA THR A 23 -19.96 -65.47 -114.73
C THR A 23 -19.93 -65.66 -116.24
N THR A 24 -19.85 -64.58 -117.02
CA THR A 24 -19.67 -64.66 -118.49
C THR A 24 -18.35 -65.30 -118.86
N VAL A 25 -17.25 -64.95 -118.18
CA VAL A 25 -15.92 -65.57 -118.37
C VAL A 25 -15.91 -67.04 -117.94
N GLU A 26 -16.59 -67.40 -116.85
CA GLU A 26 -16.76 -68.80 -116.41
C GLU A 26 -17.50 -69.63 -117.45
N ASN A 27 -18.65 -69.14 -117.93
CA ASN A 27 -19.46 -69.82 -118.95
C ASN A 27 -18.71 -69.96 -120.28
N THR A 28 -17.98 -68.91 -120.69
CA THR A 28 -17.15 -68.94 -121.90
C THR A 28 -15.97 -69.90 -121.73
N GLY A 29 -15.34 -69.91 -120.56
CA GLY A 29 -14.30 -70.87 -120.20
C GLY A 29 -14.77 -72.32 -120.25
N CYS A 30 -15.94 -72.63 -119.67
CA CYS A 30 -16.55 -73.96 -119.75
C CYS A 30 -16.79 -74.41 -121.20
N ARG A 31 -17.37 -73.53 -122.04
CA ARG A 31 -17.58 -73.82 -123.46
C ARG A 31 -16.28 -74.01 -124.24
N LEU A 32 -15.24 -73.24 -123.92
CA LEU A 32 -13.92 -73.40 -124.53
C LEU A 32 -13.27 -74.72 -124.13
N THR A 33 -13.42 -75.16 -122.88
CA THR A 33 -12.93 -76.46 -122.39
C THR A 33 -13.57 -77.64 -123.12
N GLU A 34 -14.85 -77.55 -123.51
CA GLU A 34 -15.56 -78.57 -124.30
C GLU A 34 -15.04 -78.71 -125.75
N LEU A 35 -14.40 -77.66 -126.28
CA LEU A 35 -13.96 -77.56 -127.68
C LEU A 35 -12.42 -77.62 -127.84
N SER A 36 -11.68 -77.77 -126.75
CA SER A 36 -10.22 -77.65 -126.72
C SER A 36 -9.50 -78.99 -126.48
N ARG A 37 -8.20 -79.04 -126.76
CA ARG A 37 -7.34 -80.20 -126.45
C ARG A 37 -7.01 -80.22 -124.96
N LYS A 38 -6.65 -81.39 -124.42
CA LYS A 38 -6.41 -81.59 -122.98
C LYS A 38 -5.40 -80.61 -122.36
N GLU A 39 -4.34 -80.28 -123.09
CA GLU A 39 -3.29 -79.32 -122.66
C GLU A 39 -3.82 -77.88 -122.54
N ASP A 40 -4.73 -77.47 -123.41
CA ASP A 40 -5.36 -76.13 -123.40
C ASP A 40 -6.44 -76.02 -122.30
N CYS A 41 -7.11 -77.14 -121.96
CA CYS A 41 -8.10 -77.20 -120.89
C CYS A 41 -7.50 -76.83 -119.52
N ASP A 42 -6.27 -77.25 -119.23
CA ASP A 42 -5.57 -76.90 -117.98
C ASP A 42 -5.27 -75.39 -117.92
N VAL A 43 -4.90 -74.77 -119.05
CA VAL A 43 -4.66 -73.32 -119.14
C VAL A 43 -5.96 -72.53 -118.96
N ILE A 44 -7.03 -72.92 -119.64
CA ILE A 44 -8.37 -72.30 -119.53
C ILE A 44 -8.87 -72.42 -118.09
N HIS A 45 -8.77 -73.60 -117.48
CA HIS A 45 -9.14 -73.83 -116.09
C HIS A 45 -8.36 -72.91 -115.14
N ASN A 46 -7.02 -72.83 -115.28
CA ASN A 46 -6.18 -71.96 -114.45
C ASN A 46 -6.53 -70.46 -114.60
N LEU A 47 -6.87 -70.01 -115.81
CA LEU A 47 -7.29 -68.62 -116.06
C LEU A 47 -8.66 -68.33 -115.43
N VAL A 48 -9.63 -69.23 -115.57
CA VAL A 48 -10.96 -69.11 -114.92
C VAL A 48 -10.81 -69.10 -113.39
N MET A 49 -10.01 -70.01 -112.83
CA MET A 49 -9.69 -70.04 -111.40
C MET A 49 -9.00 -68.75 -110.93
N THR A 50 -8.12 -68.17 -111.73
CA THR A 50 -7.45 -66.89 -111.43
C THR A 50 -8.46 -65.74 -111.39
N VAL A 51 -9.40 -65.67 -112.34
CA VAL A 51 -10.47 -64.65 -112.35
C VAL A 51 -11.40 -64.83 -111.13
N GLN A 52 -11.75 -66.06 -110.80
CA GLN A 52 -12.52 -66.39 -109.59
C GLN A 52 -11.82 -65.92 -108.30
N ASP A 53 -10.54 -66.24 -108.13
CA ASP A 53 -9.74 -65.85 -106.96
C ASP A 53 -9.57 -64.33 -106.87
N ARG A 54 -9.26 -63.66 -107.99
CA ARG A 54 -9.12 -62.19 -108.03
C ARG A 54 -10.42 -61.48 -107.69
N TYR A 55 -11.56 -61.94 -108.24
CA TYR A 55 -12.87 -61.39 -107.90
C TYR A 55 -13.20 -61.61 -106.42
N LYS A 56 -12.96 -62.81 -105.88
CA LYS A 56 -13.17 -63.13 -104.46
C LYS A 56 -12.34 -62.22 -103.54
N LYS A 57 -11.06 -62.02 -103.86
CA LYS A 57 -10.17 -61.10 -103.14
C LYS A 57 -10.64 -59.65 -103.23
N LEU A 58 -11.12 -59.20 -104.40
CA LEU A 58 -11.65 -57.85 -104.60
C LEU A 58 -12.94 -57.61 -103.79
N GLN A 59 -13.86 -58.58 -103.81
CA GLN A 59 -15.10 -58.55 -103.04
C GLN A 59 -14.80 -58.52 -101.53
N GLN A 60 -13.87 -59.37 -101.06
CA GLN A 60 -13.44 -59.40 -99.66
C GLN A 60 -12.84 -58.06 -99.23
N ARG A 61 -11.86 -57.52 -99.97
CA ARG A 61 -11.23 -56.22 -99.68
C ARG A 61 -12.25 -55.07 -99.65
N THR A 62 -13.21 -55.08 -100.57
CA THR A 62 -14.28 -54.08 -100.63
C THR A 62 -15.21 -54.15 -99.44
N SER A 63 -15.59 -55.37 -99.04
CA SER A 63 -16.45 -55.63 -97.87
C SER A 63 -15.75 -55.25 -96.56
N GLU A 64 -14.46 -55.59 -96.43
CA GLU A 64 -13.61 -55.21 -95.29
C GLU A 64 -13.44 -53.69 -95.19
N ARG A 65 -13.17 -53.02 -96.32
CA ARG A 65 -13.06 -51.56 -96.38
C ARG A 65 -14.40 -50.88 -96.03
N GLY A 66 -15.53 -51.41 -96.50
CA GLY A 66 -16.86 -50.92 -96.15
C GLY A 66 -17.14 -51.01 -94.65
N ARG A 67 -16.83 -52.16 -94.03
CA ARG A 67 -16.97 -52.36 -92.57
C ARG A 67 -16.10 -51.38 -91.79
N MET A 68 -14.85 -51.20 -92.19
CA MET A 68 -13.91 -50.26 -91.55
C MET A 68 -14.42 -48.82 -91.63
N LEU A 69 -14.95 -48.40 -92.78
CA LEU A 69 -15.48 -47.05 -92.96
C LEU A 69 -16.75 -46.79 -92.13
N GLU A 70 -17.64 -47.77 -92.01
CA GLU A 70 -18.80 -47.66 -91.12
C GLU A 70 -18.40 -47.60 -89.64
N GLU A 71 -17.39 -48.36 -89.23
CA GLU A 71 -16.85 -48.31 -87.87
C GLU A 71 -16.22 -46.94 -87.57
N VAL A 72 -15.37 -46.41 -88.46
CA VAL A 72 -14.78 -45.06 -88.33
C VAL A 72 -15.88 -44.00 -88.26
N LYS A 73 -16.90 -44.10 -89.10
CA LYS A 73 -18.05 -43.19 -89.11
C LYS A 73 -18.81 -43.24 -87.78
N LYS A 74 -19.06 -44.43 -87.23
CA LYS A 74 -19.69 -44.59 -85.92
C LYS A 74 -18.84 -43.95 -84.82
N ASN A 75 -17.54 -44.24 -84.80
CA ASN A 75 -16.61 -43.70 -83.81
C ASN A 75 -16.49 -42.17 -83.90
N ALA A 76 -16.44 -41.60 -85.11
CA ALA A 76 -16.41 -40.16 -85.35
C ALA A 76 -17.70 -39.47 -84.91
N ARG A 77 -18.87 -40.07 -85.17
CA ARG A 77 -20.15 -39.56 -84.64
C ARG A 77 -20.18 -39.58 -83.12
N GLN A 78 -19.77 -40.69 -82.51
CA GLN A 78 -19.72 -40.83 -81.06
C GLN A 78 -18.73 -39.85 -80.43
N PHE A 79 -17.57 -39.64 -81.05
CA PHE A 79 -16.60 -38.64 -80.60
C PHE A 79 -17.18 -37.23 -80.63
N ASN A 80 -17.74 -36.80 -81.77
CA ASN A 80 -18.31 -35.45 -81.90
C ASN A 80 -19.44 -35.21 -80.91
N GLU A 81 -20.33 -36.18 -80.71
CA GLU A 81 -21.43 -36.02 -79.77
C GLU A 81 -20.93 -35.96 -78.32
N SER A 82 -20.04 -36.86 -77.90
CA SER A 82 -19.46 -36.81 -76.56
C SER A 82 -18.64 -35.53 -76.33
N TRP A 83 -17.90 -35.08 -77.34
CA TRP A 83 -17.13 -33.84 -77.30
C TRP A 83 -18.04 -32.64 -77.08
N ARG A 84 -19.11 -32.52 -77.89
CA ARG A 84 -20.08 -31.43 -77.79
C ARG A 84 -20.75 -31.40 -76.42
N LEU A 85 -21.26 -32.55 -75.95
CA LEU A 85 -21.90 -32.64 -74.64
C LEU A 85 -20.96 -32.30 -73.48
N LEU A 86 -19.67 -32.65 -73.59
CA LEU A 86 -18.69 -32.30 -72.57
C LEU A 86 -18.35 -30.81 -72.63
N VAL A 87 -18.05 -30.26 -73.79
CA VAL A 87 -17.70 -28.84 -73.94
C VAL A 87 -18.88 -27.95 -73.51
N ASP A 88 -20.09 -28.23 -74.00
CA ASP A 88 -21.32 -27.51 -73.61
C ASP A 88 -21.49 -27.51 -72.07
N TRP A 89 -21.33 -28.66 -71.44
CA TRP A 89 -21.40 -28.80 -69.98
C TRP A 89 -20.29 -28.02 -69.27
N MET A 90 -19.04 -28.09 -69.75
CA MET A 90 -17.91 -27.40 -69.13
C MET A 90 -18.08 -25.88 -69.22
N THR A 91 -18.52 -25.35 -70.36
CA THR A 91 -18.82 -23.93 -70.54
C THR A 91 -19.96 -23.48 -69.63
N GLU A 92 -21.04 -24.26 -69.51
CA GLU A 92 -22.14 -23.95 -68.60
C GLU A 92 -21.66 -23.86 -67.15
N VAL A 93 -20.91 -24.86 -66.69
CA VAL A 93 -20.44 -24.86 -65.31
C VAL A 93 -19.39 -23.79 -65.06
N GLU A 94 -18.54 -23.47 -66.03
CA GLU A 94 -17.57 -22.38 -65.91
C GLU A 94 -18.24 -21.04 -65.55
N THR A 95 -19.38 -20.73 -66.15
CA THR A 95 -20.11 -19.48 -65.85
C THR A 95 -20.78 -19.47 -64.47
N THR A 96 -21.10 -20.64 -63.94
CA THR A 96 -21.76 -20.79 -62.63
C THR A 96 -20.79 -21.16 -61.52
N LEU A 97 -19.53 -21.44 -61.84
CA LEU A 97 -18.52 -21.90 -60.90
C LEU A 97 -18.23 -20.89 -59.80
N ASP A 98 -18.40 -19.59 -60.04
CA ASP A 98 -18.26 -18.52 -59.04
C ASP A 98 -19.53 -18.36 -58.17
N THR A 99 -20.67 -18.87 -58.62
CA THR A 99 -21.95 -18.81 -57.89
C THR A 99 -22.32 -20.10 -57.15
N HIS A 100 -21.65 -21.23 -57.44
CA HIS A 100 -21.91 -22.50 -56.76
C HIS A 100 -21.71 -22.35 -55.26
N LYS A 101 -22.74 -22.67 -54.46
CA LYS A 101 -22.68 -22.54 -52.99
C LYS A 101 -21.72 -23.54 -52.36
N GLU A 102 -21.49 -24.69 -53.00
CA GLU A 102 -20.66 -25.76 -52.47
C GLU A 102 -19.67 -26.27 -53.52
N ILE A 103 -18.40 -25.83 -53.41
CA ILE A 103 -17.31 -26.30 -54.28
C ILE A 103 -17.09 -27.82 -54.20
N ALA A 104 -17.45 -28.43 -53.06
CA ALA A 104 -17.39 -29.88 -52.84
C ALA A 104 -18.35 -30.66 -53.76
N GLU A 105 -19.56 -30.14 -53.99
CA GLU A 105 -20.52 -30.76 -54.90
C GLU A 105 -20.01 -30.69 -56.35
N PHE A 106 -19.43 -29.57 -56.74
CA PHE A 106 -18.83 -29.43 -58.07
C PHE A 106 -17.63 -30.37 -58.27
N GLN A 107 -16.75 -30.50 -57.27
CA GLN A 107 -15.64 -31.45 -57.34
C GLN A 107 -16.12 -32.91 -57.45
N LYS A 108 -17.23 -33.27 -56.77
CA LYS A 108 -17.87 -34.57 -56.93
C LYS A 108 -18.38 -34.75 -58.37
N LEU A 109 -19.03 -33.74 -58.93
CA LEU A 109 -19.52 -33.75 -60.31
C LEU A 109 -18.36 -33.91 -61.33
N LEU A 110 -17.26 -33.17 -61.16
CA LEU A 110 -16.04 -33.31 -61.96
C LEU A 110 -15.50 -34.75 -61.93
N ARG A 111 -15.45 -35.37 -60.76
CA ARG A 111 -15.02 -36.78 -60.62
C ARG A 111 -15.94 -37.74 -61.38
N THR A 112 -17.25 -37.50 -61.36
CA THR A 112 -18.23 -38.30 -62.11
C THR A 112 -18.09 -38.12 -63.63
N LYS A 113 -17.72 -36.93 -64.11
CA LYS A 113 -17.55 -36.64 -65.56
C LYS A 113 -16.19 -37.09 -66.12
N ARG A 114 -15.18 -37.29 -65.28
CA ARG A 114 -13.81 -37.69 -65.69
C ARG A 114 -13.75 -38.93 -66.59
N PRO A 115 -14.47 -40.05 -66.32
CA PRO A 115 -14.44 -41.21 -67.22
C PRO A 115 -14.95 -40.90 -68.63
N MET A 116 -15.95 -40.02 -68.74
CA MET A 116 -16.51 -39.60 -70.03
C MET A 116 -15.50 -38.75 -70.81
N TYR A 117 -14.79 -37.84 -70.15
CA TYR A 117 -13.69 -37.07 -70.72
C TYR A 117 -12.55 -37.97 -71.21
N GLU A 118 -12.07 -38.89 -70.37
CA GLU A 118 -10.99 -39.82 -70.73
C GLU A 118 -11.36 -40.72 -71.91
N ALA A 119 -12.60 -41.23 -71.95
CA ALA A 119 -13.11 -42.02 -73.05
C ALA A 119 -13.20 -41.22 -74.35
N THR A 120 -13.65 -39.96 -74.27
CA THR A 120 -13.77 -39.06 -75.44
C THR A 120 -12.39 -38.71 -75.99
N LEU A 121 -11.43 -38.40 -75.13
CA LEU A 121 -10.03 -38.21 -75.52
C LEU A 121 -9.43 -39.44 -76.18
N LYS A 122 -9.65 -40.64 -75.61
CA LYS A 122 -9.14 -41.90 -76.17
C LYS A 122 -9.74 -42.16 -77.55
N ASN A 123 -11.04 -41.93 -77.72
CA ASN A 123 -11.72 -42.10 -79.02
C ASN A 123 -11.19 -41.09 -80.05
N GLY A 124 -11.05 -39.81 -79.68
CA GLY A 124 -10.50 -38.79 -80.57
C GLY A 124 -9.05 -39.07 -80.99
N ARG A 125 -8.19 -39.53 -80.07
CA ARG A 125 -6.81 -39.96 -80.41
C ARG A 125 -6.80 -41.13 -81.40
N SER A 126 -7.65 -42.14 -81.18
CA SER A 126 -7.74 -43.27 -82.11
C SER A 126 -8.22 -42.85 -83.50
N LEU A 127 -9.15 -41.88 -83.59
CA LEU A 127 -9.59 -41.31 -84.87
C LEU A 127 -8.48 -40.51 -85.55
N HIS A 128 -7.70 -39.75 -84.77
CA HIS A 128 -6.57 -38.98 -85.27
C HIS A 128 -5.47 -39.88 -85.84
N GLU A 129 -5.09 -40.95 -85.15
CA GLU A 129 -4.10 -41.94 -85.60
C GLU A 129 -4.52 -42.65 -86.91
N ARG A 130 -5.83 -42.84 -87.11
CA ARG A 130 -6.41 -43.50 -88.30
C ARG A 130 -6.69 -42.55 -89.46
N ALA A 131 -6.58 -41.23 -89.26
CA ALA A 131 -6.93 -40.23 -90.27
C ALA A 131 -5.82 -40.11 -91.33
N ALA A 132 -6.19 -40.32 -92.60
CA ALA A 132 -5.25 -40.26 -93.72
C ALA A 132 -5.01 -38.82 -94.23
N SER A 133 -5.99 -37.93 -94.07
CA SER A 133 -5.90 -36.53 -94.50
C SER A 133 -5.17 -35.68 -93.46
N VAL A 134 -4.29 -34.78 -93.93
CA VAL A 134 -3.65 -33.77 -93.07
C VAL A 134 -4.70 -32.84 -92.45
N HIS A 135 -5.72 -32.46 -93.23
CA HIS A 135 -6.79 -31.57 -92.76
C HIS A 135 -7.61 -32.22 -91.63
N ASP A 136 -7.95 -33.50 -91.76
CA ASP A 136 -8.73 -34.21 -90.75
C ASP A 136 -7.94 -34.42 -89.46
N ARG A 137 -6.62 -34.69 -89.57
CA ARG A 137 -5.72 -34.73 -88.42
C ARG A 137 -5.65 -33.40 -87.70
N GLN A 138 -5.46 -32.29 -88.43
CA GLN A 138 -5.44 -30.95 -87.82
C GLN A 138 -6.77 -30.61 -87.13
N HIS A 139 -7.91 -30.94 -87.76
CA HIS A 139 -9.21 -30.69 -87.16
C HIS A 139 -9.42 -31.48 -85.86
N LEU A 140 -9.05 -32.77 -85.85
CA LEU A 140 -9.11 -33.61 -84.65
C LEU A 140 -8.13 -33.14 -83.56
N GLU A 141 -6.94 -32.67 -83.93
CA GLU A 141 -5.99 -32.03 -83.00
C GLU A 141 -6.61 -30.80 -82.34
N ASN A 142 -7.24 -29.93 -83.11
CA ASN A 142 -7.87 -28.72 -82.59
C ASN A 142 -9.02 -29.07 -81.61
N LEU A 143 -9.88 -30.03 -81.96
CA LEU A 143 -10.97 -30.48 -81.07
C LEU A 143 -10.44 -31.14 -79.79
N LEU A 144 -9.38 -31.96 -79.90
CA LEU A 144 -8.74 -32.58 -78.74
C LEU A 144 -8.06 -31.55 -77.84
N ALA A 145 -7.43 -30.53 -78.43
CA ALA A 145 -6.83 -29.42 -77.71
C ALA A 145 -7.89 -28.61 -76.97
N GLU A 146 -8.97 -28.21 -77.65
CA GLU A 146 -10.09 -27.47 -77.03
C GLU A 146 -10.72 -28.27 -75.87
N LEU A 147 -10.98 -29.57 -76.06
CA LEU A 147 -11.52 -30.43 -75.00
C LEU A 147 -10.60 -30.49 -73.77
N LYS A 148 -9.29 -30.54 -74.01
CA LYS A 148 -8.29 -30.59 -72.94
C LYS A 148 -8.18 -29.24 -72.23
N ASP A 149 -8.07 -28.15 -72.99
CA ASP A 149 -7.90 -26.80 -72.45
C ASP A 149 -9.13 -26.37 -71.63
N THR A 150 -10.34 -26.69 -72.10
CA THR A 150 -11.58 -26.43 -71.35
C THR A 150 -11.66 -27.25 -70.07
N TRP A 151 -11.29 -28.54 -70.11
CA TRP A 151 -11.23 -29.40 -68.93
C TRP A 151 -10.20 -28.92 -67.90
N ASP A 152 -9.01 -28.55 -68.35
CA ASP A 152 -7.92 -28.05 -67.51
C ASP A 152 -8.31 -26.68 -66.92
N THR A 153 -8.99 -25.81 -67.67
CA THR A 153 -9.49 -24.51 -67.20
C THR A 153 -10.49 -24.66 -66.06
N ILE A 154 -11.56 -25.46 -66.24
CA ILE A 154 -12.56 -25.62 -65.17
C ILE A 154 -11.99 -26.35 -63.95
N SER A 155 -11.05 -27.28 -64.16
CA SER A 155 -10.35 -27.98 -63.08
C SER A 155 -9.46 -27.01 -62.29
N GLY A 156 -8.72 -26.14 -62.99
CA GLY A 156 -7.89 -25.10 -62.40
C GLY A 156 -8.70 -24.09 -61.60
N LYS A 157 -9.79 -23.56 -62.18
CA LYS A 157 -10.71 -22.64 -61.47
C LYS A 157 -11.34 -23.28 -60.25
N SER A 158 -11.71 -24.57 -60.32
CA SER A 158 -12.24 -25.34 -59.17
C SER A 158 -11.25 -25.35 -58.01
N MET A 159 -9.98 -25.64 -58.31
CA MET A 159 -8.90 -25.73 -57.33
C MET A 159 -8.56 -24.36 -56.74
N GLU A 160 -8.48 -23.32 -57.58
CA GLU A 160 -8.25 -21.95 -57.13
C GLU A 160 -9.37 -21.48 -56.19
N ARG A 161 -10.63 -21.77 -56.52
CA ARG A 161 -11.76 -21.45 -55.65
C ARG A 161 -11.70 -22.21 -54.32
N GLN A 162 -11.36 -23.50 -54.33
CA GLN A 162 -11.16 -24.27 -53.09
C GLN A 162 -10.10 -23.62 -52.20
N HIS A 163 -8.95 -23.28 -52.76
CA HIS A 163 -7.85 -22.64 -52.03
C HIS A 163 -8.29 -21.31 -51.40
N LYS A 164 -8.96 -20.45 -52.18
CA LYS A 164 -9.48 -19.16 -51.68
C LYS A 164 -10.48 -19.35 -50.52
N LEU A 165 -11.35 -20.35 -50.60
CA LEU A 165 -12.29 -20.66 -49.52
C LEU A 165 -11.59 -21.19 -48.27
N GLU A 166 -10.59 -22.06 -48.41
CA GLU A 166 -9.78 -22.57 -47.29
C GLU A 166 -8.98 -21.45 -46.62
N GLU A 167 -8.36 -20.55 -47.39
CA GLU A 167 -7.67 -19.38 -46.86
C GLU A 167 -8.61 -18.43 -46.13
N ALA A 168 -9.79 -18.15 -46.69
CA ALA A 168 -10.81 -17.31 -46.06
C ALA A 168 -11.32 -17.93 -44.76
N LEU A 169 -11.53 -19.26 -44.73
CA LEU A 169 -11.98 -19.98 -43.54
C LEU A 169 -10.90 -19.99 -42.45
N LEU A 170 -9.64 -20.24 -42.81
CA LEU A 170 -8.51 -20.17 -41.89
C LEU A 170 -8.35 -18.75 -41.31
N PHE A 171 -8.49 -17.73 -42.14
CA PHE A 171 -8.44 -16.34 -41.71
C PHE A 171 -9.58 -16.02 -40.75
N SER A 172 -10.83 -16.39 -41.09
CA SER A 172 -12.01 -16.19 -40.25
C SER A 172 -11.87 -16.85 -38.88
N GLY A 173 -11.36 -18.08 -38.84
CA GLY A 173 -11.06 -18.78 -37.58
C GLY A 173 -10.04 -18.02 -36.73
N ARG A 174 -8.88 -17.67 -37.31
CA ARG A 174 -7.83 -16.91 -36.60
C ARG A 174 -8.31 -15.53 -36.13
N PHE A 175 -9.14 -14.87 -36.93
CA PHE A 175 -9.74 -13.59 -36.58
C PHE A 175 -10.66 -13.73 -35.36
N THR A 176 -11.56 -14.71 -35.39
CA THR A 176 -12.52 -14.99 -34.32
C THR A 176 -11.80 -15.36 -33.02
N ASP A 177 -10.78 -16.23 -33.08
CA ASP A 177 -9.97 -16.61 -31.92
C ASP A 177 -9.24 -15.40 -31.30
N ALA A 178 -8.67 -14.54 -32.14
CA ALA A 178 -7.96 -13.34 -31.69
C ALA A 178 -8.91 -12.28 -31.09
N LEU A 179 -10.09 -12.11 -31.68
CA LEU A 179 -11.15 -11.25 -31.16
C LEU A 179 -11.64 -11.75 -29.79
N GLN A 180 -11.94 -13.05 -29.67
CA GLN A 180 -12.39 -13.66 -28.43
C GLN A 180 -11.32 -13.55 -27.33
N ALA A 181 -10.06 -13.83 -27.65
CA ALA A 181 -8.96 -13.72 -26.70
C ALA A 181 -8.80 -12.30 -26.14
N LEU A 182 -9.06 -11.26 -26.94
CA LEU A 182 -9.07 -9.87 -26.47
C LEU A 182 -10.31 -9.54 -25.63
N ASN A 183 -11.49 -9.99 -26.04
CA ASN A 183 -12.72 -9.80 -25.26
C ASN A 183 -12.63 -10.46 -23.87
N ASP A 184 -12.09 -11.68 -23.80
CA ASP A 184 -11.87 -12.39 -22.54
C ASP A 184 -10.86 -11.66 -21.65
N TRP A 185 -9.81 -11.08 -22.26
CA TRP A 185 -8.84 -10.28 -21.53
C TRP A 185 -9.47 -9.00 -20.99
N LEU A 186 -10.23 -8.28 -21.82
CA LEU A 186 -10.96 -7.07 -21.41
C LEU A 186 -11.92 -7.36 -20.26
N TYR A 187 -12.67 -8.46 -20.34
CA TYR A 187 -13.60 -8.88 -19.28
C TYR A 187 -12.91 -9.11 -17.93
N ARG A 188 -11.66 -9.59 -17.93
CA ARG A 188 -10.86 -9.72 -16.71
C ARG A 188 -10.19 -8.42 -16.27
N ALA A 189 -9.89 -7.52 -17.21
CA ALA A 189 -9.21 -6.26 -16.94
C ALA A 189 -10.15 -5.20 -16.35
N GLU A 190 -11.38 -5.10 -16.87
CA GLU A 190 -12.37 -4.09 -16.46
C GLU A 190 -12.64 -4.09 -14.94
N PRO A 191 -12.91 -5.24 -14.26
CA PRO A 191 -13.15 -5.25 -12.82
C PRO A 191 -11.92 -4.87 -11.99
N GLN A 192 -10.71 -5.13 -12.50
CA GLN A 192 -9.47 -4.77 -11.80
C GLN A 192 -9.20 -3.27 -11.82
N LEU A 193 -9.80 -2.53 -12.76
CA LEU A 193 -9.60 -1.09 -12.94
C LEU A 193 -10.78 -0.25 -12.44
N ALA A 194 -11.83 -0.89 -11.92
CA ALA A 194 -13.04 -0.20 -11.51
C ALA A 194 -12.79 0.83 -10.40
N GLU A 195 -13.68 1.83 -10.30
CA GLU A 195 -13.55 2.95 -9.38
C GLU A 195 -13.66 2.54 -7.89
N ASP A 196 -14.36 1.45 -7.62
CA ASP A 196 -14.56 0.86 -6.30
C ASP A 196 -13.40 -0.03 -5.83
N VAL A 197 -12.45 -0.36 -6.69
CA VAL A 197 -11.26 -1.14 -6.30
C VAL A 197 -10.40 -0.29 -5.35
N PRO A 198 -10.13 -0.72 -4.11
CA PRO A 198 -9.36 0.06 -3.15
C PRO A 198 -7.91 0.23 -3.59
N VAL A 199 -7.38 1.45 -3.39
CA VAL A 199 -6.00 1.83 -3.71
C VAL A 199 -5.26 2.44 -2.52
N GLY A 200 -5.97 2.78 -1.44
CA GLY A 200 -5.39 3.33 -0.22
C GLY A 200 -4.72 2.25 0.63
N GLY A 201 -3.79 2.65 1.50
CA GLY A 201 -3.08 1.75 2.39
C GLY A 201 -1.88 2.42 3.03
N ASP A 202 -1.07 1.63 3.73
CA ASP A 202 0.26 2.06 4.15
C ASP A 202 1.19 2.22 2.93
N LYS A 203 2.31 2.93 3.13
CA LYS A 203 3.24 3.30 2.07
C LYS A 203 3.75 2.09 1.27
N ASP A 204 4.04 0.97 1.92
CA ASP A 204 4.57 -0.22 1.24
C ASP A 204 3.49 -0.90 0.40
N MET A 205 2.26 -1.00 0.93
CA MET A 205 1.13 -1.52 0.16
C MET A 205 0.86 -0.71 -1.11
N VAL A 206 0.79 0.62 -1.00
CA VAL A 206 0.50 1.48 -2.17
C VAL A 206 1.58 1.35 -3.24
N ASN A 207 2.86 1.29 -2.84
CA ASN A 207 3.96 1.03 -3.78
C ASN A 207 3.82 -0.33 -4.49
N ASN A 208 3.45 -1.38 -3.76
CA ASN A 208 3.18 -2.69 -4.35
C ASN A 208 2.02 -2.66 -5.36
N LEU A 209 0.95 -1.91 -5.08
CA LEU A 209 -0.17 -1.73 -6.01
C LEU A 209 0.25 -0.97 -7.27
N ILE A 210 1.08 0.07 -7.12
CA ILE A 210 1.66 0.82 -8.24
C ILE A 210 2.50 -0.10 -9.14
N ASP A 211 3.35 -0.96 -8.57
CA ASP A 211 4.19 -1.86 -9.37
C ASP A 211 3.37 -2.94 -10.11
N LYS A 212 2.31 -3.45 -9.48
CA LYS A 212 1.32 -4.32 -10.14
C LYS A 212 0.63 -3.59 -11.30
N HIS A 213 0.25 -2.32 -11.12
CA HIS A 213 -0.38 -1.52 -12.17
C HIS A 213 0.58 -1.20 -13.32
N LYS A 214 1.85 -0.92 -13.04
CA LYS A 214 2.90 -0.78 -14.08
C LYS A 214 3.04 -2.06 -14.92
N ALA A 215 2.96 -3.23 -14.28
CA ALA A 215 2.98 -4.50 -15.00
C ALA A 215 1.73 -4.67 -15.89
N PHE A 216 0.56 -4.28 -15.38
CA PHE A 216 -0.68 -4.24 -16.17
C PHE A 216 -0.55 -3.30 -17.38
N GLN A 217 -0.04 -2.08 -17.20
CA GLN A 217 0.17 -1.12 -18.29
C GLN A 217 1.14 -1.63 -19.37
N LYS A 218 2.17 -2.40 -18.98
CA LYS A 218 3.06 -3.07 -19.96
C LYS A 218 2.30 -4.10 -20.80
N GLU A 219 1.40 -4.88 -20.20
CA GLU A 219 0.56 -5.83 -20.95
C GLU A 219 -0.44 -5.12 -21.85
N LEU A 220 -1.08 -4.04 -21.36
CA LEU A 220 -1.93 -3.15 -22.16
C LEU A 220 -1.17 -2.63 -23.40
N GLY A 221 0.07 -2.17 -23.22
CA GLY A 221 0.92 -1.72 -24.33
C GLY A 221 1.19 -2.80 -25.39
N LYS A 222 1.43 -4.05 -24.97
CA LYS A 222 1.62 -5.19 -25.90
C LYS A 222 0.35 -5.50 -26.69
N ARG A 223 -0.80 -5.47 -26.04
CA ARG A 223 -2.11 -5.80 -26.64
C ARG A 223 -2.63 -4.72 -27.61
N ALA A 224 -2.17 -3.48 -27.49
CA ALA A 224 -2.45 -2.41 -28.45
C ALA A 224 -2.03 -2.77 -29.89
N GLY A 225 -0.95 -3.56 -30.05
CA GLY A 225 -0.53 -4.08 -31.35
C GLY A 225 -1.55 -5.04 -31.96
N CYS A 226 -2.14 -5.93 -31.14
CA CYS A 226 -3.13 -6.90 -31.57
C CYS A 226 -4.39 -6.21 -32.11
N ILE A 227 -4.90 -5.19 -31.42
CA ILE A 227 -6.08 -4.44 -31.87
C ILE A 227 -5.81 -3.73 -33.19
N ARG A 228 -4.64 -3.10 -33.37
CA ARG A 228 -4.28 -2.47 -34.65
C ARG A 228 -4.23 -3.47 -35.80
N THR A 229 -3.69 -4.66 -35.55
CA THR A 229 -3.65 -5.73 -36.55
C THR A 229 -5.05 -6.22 -36.90
N LEU A 230 -5.90 -6.48 -35.90
CA LEU A 230 -7.29 -6.88 -36.12
C LEU A 230 -8.10 -5.83 -36.88
N LYS A 231 -7.97 -4.55 -36.51
CA LYS A 231 -8.61 -3.43 -37.21
C LYS A 231 -8.20 -3.36 -38.68
N ARG A 232 -6.92 -3.61 -38.99
CA ARG A 232 -6.45 -3.66 -40.39
C ARG A 232 -7.04 -4.86 -41.12
N SER A 233 -7.02 -6.03 -40.49
CA SER A 233 -7.60 -7.27 -41.01
C SER A 233 -9.09 -7.11 -41.36
N VAL A 234 -9.90 -6.50 -40.50
CA VAL A 234 -11.31 -6.20 -40.81
C VAL A 234 -11.44 -5.26 -41.98
N ARG A 235 -10.67 -4.16 -42.00
CA ARG A 235 -10.73 -3.19 -43.11
C ARG A 235 -10.39 -3.83 -44.46
N ASP A 236 -9.40 -4.70 -44.50
CA ASP A 236 -9.01 -5.41 -45.72
C ASP A 236 -10.08 -6.41 -46.17
N LEU A 237 -10.75 -7.09 -45.22
CA LEU A 237 -11.83 -8.05 -45.50
C LEU A 237 -13.13 -7.37 -45.96
N THR A 238 -13.53 -6.28 -45.31
CA THR A 238 -14.71 -5.46 -45.67
C THR A 238 -14.54 -4.84 -47.06
N ARG A 239 -13.29 -4.66 -47.54
CA ARG A 239 -13.01 -4.15 -48.89
C ARG A 239 -13.17 -5.21 -49.98
N SER A 240 -13.03 -6.49 -49.65
CA SER A 240 -13.07 -7.62 -50.60
C SER A 240 -14.41 -8.37 -50.61
N SER A 241 -15.23 -8.27 -49.56
CA SER A 241 -16.54 -8.94 -49.43
C SER A 241 -17.56 -8.05 -48.71
N THR A 242 -18.82 -8.07 -49.17
CA THR A 242 -19.90 -7.19 -48.64
C THR A 242 -20.87 -7.88 -47.69
N ALA A 243 -20.85 -9.22 -47.57
CA ALA A 243 -21.89 -9.96 -46.85
C ALA A 243 -21.78 -9.84 -45.31
N ASP A 244 -20.58 -9.99 -44.75
CA ASP A 244 -20.32 -9.96 -43.30
C ASP A 244 -19.63 -8.66 -42.83
N ALA A 245 -19.46 -7.72 -43.75
CA ALA A 245 -18.79 -6.44 -43.56
C ALA A 245 -19.35 -5.63 -42.37
N HIS A 246 -20.68 -5.57 -42.23
CA HIS A 246 -21.35 -4.81 -41.17
C HIS A 246 -21.13 -5.42 -39.80
N TRP A 247 -21.40 -6.72 -39.66
CA TRP A 247 -21.25 -7.44 -38.39
C TRP A 247 -19.80 -7.39 -37.88
N LEU A 248 -18.82 -7.58 -38.76
CA LEU A 248 -17.40 -7.46 -38.40
C LEU A 248 -17.02 -6.06 -37.95
N GLN A 249 -17.59 -5.03 -38.58
CA GLN A 249 -17.35 -3.64 -38.20
C GLN A 249 -17.94 -3.35 -36.81
N GLU A 250 -19.17 -3.80 -36.54
CA GLU A 250 -19.81 -3.65 -35.23
C GLU A 250 -19.01 -4.33 -34.12
N GLN A 251 -18.54 -5.56 -34.34
CA GLN A 251 -17.72 -6.29 -33.36
C GLN A 251 -16.38 -5.59 -33.09
N MET A 252 -15.76 -5.01 -34.13
CA MET A 252 -14.55 -4.21 -33.95
C MET A 252 -14.80 -2.90 -33.23
N ASP A 253 -15.89 -2.21 -33.54
CA ASP A 253 -16.26 -0.94 -32.90
C ASP A 253 -16.57 -1.15 -31.41
N GLU A 254 -17.26 -2.24 -31.06
CA GLU A 254 -17.49 -2.65 -29.66
C GLU A 254 -16.18 -2.93 -28.92
N LEU A 255 -15.29 -3.73 -29.53
CA LEU A 255 -13.98 -4.03 -28.96
C LEU A 255 -13.15 -2.77 -28.73
N GLU A 256 -13.16 -1.83 -29.69
CA GLU A 256 -12.47 -0.56 -29.59
C GLU A 256 -13.06 0.33 -28.49
N GLY A 257 -14.38 0.40 -28.37
CA GLY A 257 -15.05 1.13 -27.31
C GLY A 257 -14.66 0.63 -25.92
N ARG A 258 -14.68 -0.70 -25.72
CA ARG A 258 -14.23 -1.33 -24.46
C ARG A 258 -12.74 -1.11 -24.19
N TRP A 259 -11.90 -1.23 -25.22
CA TRP A 259 -10.47 -0.96 -25.11
C TRP A 259 -10.19 0.48 -24.68
N GLU A 260 -10.87 1.46 -25.30
CA GLU A 260 -10.72 2.87 -24.93
C GLU A 260 -11.18 3.13 -23.49
N ALA A 261 -12.28 2.50 -23.06
CA ALA A 261 -12.73 2.55 -21.67
C ALA A 261 -11.67 2.00 -20.70
N VAL A 262 -11.06 0.85 -21.01
CA VAL A 262 -9.96 0.27 -20.22
C VAL A 262 -8.73 1.18 -20.20
N CYS A 263 -8.38 1.83 -21.31
CA CYS A 263 -7.31 2.83 -21.34
C CYS A 263 -7.62 4.01 -20.40
N LYS A 264 -8.85 4.54 -20.43
CA LYS A 264 -9.28 5.64 -19.54
C LYS A 264 -9.26 5.22 -18.07
N LEU A 265 -9.81 4.05 -17.75
CA LEU A 265 -9.81 3.49 -16.39
C LEU A 265 -8.38 3.23 -15.89
N SER A 266 -7.47 2.79 -16.76
CA SER A 266 -6.06 2.59 -16.41
C SER A 266 -5.36 3.90 -16.04
N VAL A 267 -5.66 5.00 -16.74
CA VAL A 267 -5.17 6.34 -16.38
C VAL A 267 -5.80 6.81 -15.07
N SER A 268 -7.13 6.73 -14.93
CA SER A 268 -7.83 7.08 -13.67
C SER A 268 -7.25 6.33 -12.47
N LYS A 269 -7.02 5.02 -12.60
CA LYS A 269 -6.40 4.20 -11.55
C LYS A 269 -4.97 4.64 -11.24
N GLN A 270 -4.18 5.05 -12.23
CA GLN A 270 -2.84 5.59 -12.00
C GLN A 270 -2.91 6.87 -11.17
N ASP A 271 -3.77 7.81 -11.53
CA ASP A 271 -3.95 9.07 -10.80
C ASP A 271 -4.38 8.82 -9.35
N ARG A 272 -5.32 7.88 -9.15
CA ARG A 272 -5.78 7.45 -7.82
C ARG A 272 -4.67 6.80 -6.98
N LEU A 273 -3.83 5.96 -7.59
CA LEU A 273 -2.69 5.34 -6.91
C LEU A 273 -1.62 6.38 -6.52
N GLU A 274 -1.36 7.37 -7.37
CA GLU A 274 -0.44 8.46 -7.07
C GLU A 274 -0.96 9.35 -5.93
N ALA A 275 -2.26 9.69 -5.93
CA ALA A 275 -2.89 10.42 -4.83
C ALA A 275 -2.85 9.61 -3.52
N ALA A 276 -3.12 8.30 -3.58
CA ALA A 276 -3.02 7.41 -2.43
C ALA A 276 -1.59 7.34 -1.88
N LEU A 277 -0.57 7.33 -2.75
CA LEU A 277 0.83 7.34 -2.34
C LEU A 277 1.18 8.62 -1.61
N GLN A 278 0.78 9.78 -2.15
CA GLN A 278 0.99 11.08 -1.49
C GLN A 278 0.32 11.13 -0.11
N GLN A 279 -0.90 10.60 0.02
CA GLN A 279 -1.58 10.50 1.31
C GLN A 279 -0.84 9.59 2.28
N ALA A 280 -0.40 8.41 1.83
CA ALA A 280 0.34 7.45 2.64
C ALA A 280 1.68 8.03 3.13
N GLU A 281 2.43 8.71 2.26
CA GLU A 281 3.69 9.38 2.62
C GLU A 281 3.47 10.54 3.59
N LYS A 282 2.40 11.32 3.39
CA LYS A 282 2.02 12.39 4.32
C LYS A 282 1.64 11.83 5.69
N PHE A 283 0.85 10.76 5.73
CA PHE A 283 0.47 10.11 6.98
C PHE A 283 1.69 9.55 7.72
N ASP A 284 2.54 8.81 7.00
CA ASP A 284 3.79 8.27 7.51
C ASP A 284 4.70 9.37 8.09
N GLY A 285 4.89 10.45 7.34
CA GLY A 285 5.68 11.60 7.80
C GLY A 285 5.10 12.31 9.02
N LEU A 286 3.78 12.51 9.06
CA LEU A 286 3.11 13.12 10.21
C LEU A 286 3.25 12.26 11.48
N VAL A 287 3.02 10.94 11.36
CA VAL A 287 3.14 9.99 12.48
C VAL A 287 4.56 10.00 13.03
N HIS A 288 5.57 9.82 12.18
CA HIS A 288 6.97 9.76 12.65
C HIS A 288 7.44 11.08 13.26
N ALA A 289 7.13 12.21 12.63
CA ALA A 289 7.51 13.51 13.16
C ALA A 289 6.79 13.81 14.50
N PHE A 290 5.54 13.40 14.65
CA PHE A 290 4.81 13.54 15.91
C PHE A 290 5.40 12.66 17.01
N MET A 291 5.73 11.39 16.70
CA MET A 291 6.39 10.49 17.64
C MET A 291 7.76 11.01 18.12
N GLU A 292 8.54 11.62 17.23
CA GLU A 292 9.80 12.29 17.59
C GLU A 292 9.57 13.46 18.55
N ARG A 293 8.58 14.33 18.27
CA ARG A 293 8.20 15.44 19.16
C ARG A 293 7.73 14.95 20.53
N LEU A 294 6.92 13.89 20.58
CA LEU A 294 6.51 13.28 21.85
C LEU A 294 7.69 12.75 22.65
N THR A 295 8.69 12.17 21.98
CA THR A 295 9.90 11.67 22.64
C THR A 295 10.67 12.81 23.32
N GLU A 296 10.79 13.96 22.65
CA GLU A 296 11.43 15.15 23.25
C GLU A 296 10.59 15.74 24.39
N ALA A 297 9.27 15.79 24.25
CA ALA A 297 8.36 16.22 25.32
C ALA A 297 8.46 15.31 26.55
N GLU A 298 8.51 13.98 26.37
CA GLU A 298 8.70 13.00 27.45
C GLU A 298 9.99 13.26 28.22
N ARG A 299 11.10 13.56 27.51
CA ARG A 299 12.40 13.85 28.13
C ARG A 299 12.32 14.98 29.15
N ILE A 300 11.56 16.02 28.84
CA ILE A 300 11.40 17.21 29.68
C ILE A 300 10.38 16.96 30.80
N LEU A 301 9.21 16.43 30.43
CA LEU A 301 8.04 16.38 31.31
C LEU A 301 8.08 15.23 32.32
N LYS A 302 8.79 14.14 32.03
CA LYS A 302 8.88 12.95 32.88
C LYS A 302 10.15 12.89 33.72
N TYR A 303 11.28 13.28 33.15
CA TYR A 303 12.60 13.11 33.78
C TYR A 303 13.19 14.40 34.37
N GLY A 304 12.46 15.51 34.34
CA GLY A 304 12.88 16.75 34.98
C GLY A 304 13.03 16.58 36.50
N ILE A 305 14.21 16.90 37.02
CA ILE A 305 14.48 16.89 38.46
C ILE A 305 13.88 18.16 39.05
N VAL A 306 13.04 18.00 40.08
CA VAL A 306 12.42 19.12 40.80
C VAL A 306 13.49 19.79 41.67
N PRO A 307 13.82 21.08 41.46
CA PRO A 307 14.78 21.78 42.31
C PRO A 307 14.25 21.97 43.73
N GLU A 308 15.14 21.95 44.71
CA GLU A 308 14.81 22.20 46.13
C GLU A 308 14.82 23.70 46.46
N ASP A 309 15.57 24.51 45.71
CA ASP A 309 15.63 25.95 45.92
C ASP A 309 14.42 26.67 45.32
N GLU A 310 13.97 27.73 46.00
CA GLU A 310 12.73 28.42 45.66
C GLU A 310 12.75 29.08 44.27
N ASP A 311 13.87 29.68 43.91
CA ASP A 311 14.05 30.36 42.62
C ASP A 311 14.14 29.35 41.46
N GLY A 312 14.88 28.26 41.66
CA GLY A 312 14.96 27.12 40.76
C GLY A 312 13.61 26.43 40.57
N LEU A 313 12.85 26.21 41.64
CA LEU A 313 11.52 25.60 41.56
C LEU A 313 10.53 26.49 40.80
N ARG A 314 10.57 27.81 41.00
CA ARG A 314 9.75 28.74 40.22
C ARG A 314 10.14 28.78 38.75
N ALA A 315 11.43 28.79 38.45
CA ALA A 315 11.92 28.72 37.07
C ALA A 315 11.50 27.40 36.40
N PHE A 316 11.62 26.28 37.11
CA PHE A 316 11.21 24.96 36.64
C PHE A 316 9.69 24.87 36.43
N SER A 317 8.88 25.46 37.33
CA SER A 317 7.42 25.55 37.15
C SER A 317 7.05 26.33 35.89
N LYS A 318 7.72 27.46 35.63
CA LYS A 318 7.52 28.24 34.41
C LYS A 318 7.89 27.43 33.15
N GLN A 319 9.05 26.77 33.16
CA GLN A 319 9.50 25.92 32.05
C GLN A 319 8.54 24.74 31.80
N HIS A 320 8.03 24.11 32.87
CA HIS A 320 7.05 23.04 32.78
C HIS A 320 5.74 23.55 32.17
N LYS A 321 5.26 24.73 32.59
CA LYS A 321 4.08 25.39 32.01
C LYS A 321 4.27 25.64 30.51
N GLU A 322 5.40 26.20 30.09
CA GLU A 322 5.72 26.43 28.67
C GLU A 322 5.76 25.11 27.87
N SER A 323 6.33 24.05 28.45
CA SER A 323 6.39 22.73 27.82
C SER A 323 5.01 22.06 27.72
N MET A 324 4.15 22.27 28.72
CA MET A 324 2.75 21.82 28.70
C MET A 324 1.95 22.53 27.62
N ASP A 325 2.09 23.85 27.51
CA ASP A 325 1.40 24.65 26.49
C ASP A 325 1.88 24.23 25.07
N ALA A 326 3.17 23.91 24.91
CA ALA A 326 3.71 23.34 23.67
C ALA A 326 3.13 21.94 23.35
N LEU A 327 3.00 21.06 24.36
CA LEU A 327 2.38 19.75 24.18
C LEU A 327 0.92 19.86 23.74
N GLU A 328 0.16 20.79 24.31
CA GLU A 328 -1.25 21.00 23.97
C GLU A 328 -1.42 21.55 22.54
N ALA A 329 -0.45 22.34 22.04
CA ALA A 329 -0.42 22.75 20.64
C ALA A 329 -0.30 21.55 19.66
N HIS A 330 0.30 20.43 20.10
CA HIS A 330 0.38 19.21 19.29
C HIS A 330 -0.94 18.43 19.21
N ALA A 331 -1.98 18.78 19.98
CA ALA A 331 -3.29 18.14 19.88
C ALA A 331 -3.89 18.27 18.47
N MET A 332 -3.65 19.41 17.80
CA MET A 332 -4.10 19.63 16.41
C MET A 332 -3.38 18.68 15.44
N GLU A 333 -2.10 18.38 15.67
CA GLU A 333 -1.35 17.44 14.84
C GLU A 333 -1.87 16.00 15.01
N LEU A 334 -2.20 15.59 16.24
CA LEU A 334 -2.84 14.31 16.50
C LEU A 334 -4.19 14.20 15.78
N GLN A 335 -4.99 15.27 15.78
CA GLN A 335 -6.26 15.31 15.06
C GLN A 335 -6.06 15.24 13.54
N ASN A 336 -5.04 15.91 13.00
CA ASN A 336 -4.69 15.81 11.59
C ASN A 336 -4.27 14.38 11.20
N ILE A 337 -3.49 13.70 12.04
CA ILE A 337 -3.11 12.29 11.84
C ILE A 337 -4.36 11.40 11.84
N HIS A 338 -5.27 11.60 12.79
CA HIS A 338 -6.52 10.85 12.87
C HIS A 338 -7.39 11.08 11.63
N CYS A 339 -7.65 12.33 11.25
CA CYS A 339 -8.46 12.67 10.09
C CYS A 339 -7.88 12.08 8.80
N LEU A 340 -6.57 12.24 8.56
CA LEU A 340 -5.93 11.66 7.38
C LEU A 340 -5.95 10.13 7.41
N GLY A 341 -5.76 9.52 8.59
CA GLY A 341 -5.85 8.08 8.78
C GLY A 341 -7.24 7.53 8.43
N GLU A 342 -8.31 8.19 8.88
CA GLU A 342 -9.70 7.83 8.54
C GLU A 342 -10.02 8.06 7.05
N GLU A 343 -9.49 9.13 6.44
CA GLU A 343 -9.60 9.38 5.00
C GLU A 343 -8.97 8.25 4.18
N ILE A 344 -7.77 7.80 4.56
CA ILE A 344 -7.11 6.66 3.90
C ILE A 344 -7.92 5.38 4.14
N LEU A 345 -8.42 5.15 5.35
CA LEU A 345 -9.23 3.98 5.70
C LEU A 345 -10.51 3.84 4.86
N ALA A 346 -11.11 4.94 4.42
CA ALA A 346 -12.33 4.93 3.61
C ALA A 346 -12.19 4.18 2.27
N SER A 347 -10.97 4.09 1.73
CA SER A 347 -10.66 3.41 0.46
C SER A 347 -9.47 2.43 0.58
N CYS A 348 -9.23 1.97 1.80
CA CYS A 348 -8.05 1.19 2.16
C CYS A 348 -8.14 -0.26 1.68
N HIS A 349 -7.02 -0.76 1.19
CA HIS A 349 -6.84 -2.17 0.88
C HIS A 349 -6.96 -3.01 2.17
N PRO A 350 -7.67 -4.16 2.15
CA PRO A 350 -7.91 -4.98 3.35
C PRO A 350 -6.66 -5.30 4.17
N ASP A 351 -5.56 -5.65 3.50
CA ASP A 351 -4.31 -6.04 4.17
C ASP A 351 -3.61 -4.89 4.92
N SER A 352 -3.95 -3.62 4.63
CA SER A 352 -3.37 -2.45 5.31
C SER A 352 -4.25 -1.90 6.43
N ILE A 353 -5.50 -2.35 6.55
CA ILE A 353 -6.48 -1.80 7.51
C ILE A 353 -5.97 -1.92 8.95
N ILE A 354 -5.44 -3.09 9.31
CA ILE A 354 -4.96 -3.35 10.67
C ILE A 354 -3.76 -2.45 11.00
N THR A 355 -2.83 -2.33 10.06
CA THR A 355 -1.62 -1.50 10.21
C THR A 355 -1.97 -0.03 10.41
N LEU A 356 -2.86 0.52 9.57
CA LEU A 356 -3.30 1.93 9.69
C LEU A 356 -4.03 2.19 11.01
N LYS A 357 -4.98 1.32 11.40
CA LYS A 357 -5.67 1.44 12.70
C LYS A 357 -4.69 1.36 13.87
N SER A 358 -3.69 0.49 13.78
CA SER A 358 -2.64 0.38 14.78
C SER A 358 -1.87 1.70 14.93
N TRP A 359 -1.43 2.31 13.83
CA TRP A 359 -0.73 3.59 13.88
C TRP A 359 -1.57 4.73 14.47
N ILE A 360 -2.85 4.84 14.08
CA ILE A 360 -3.78 5.82 14.66
C ILE A 360 -3.89 5.61 16.18
N SER A 361 -4.08 4.35 16.61
CA SER A 361 -4.21 3.98 18.01
C SER A 361 -2.93 4.24 18.82
N VAL A 362 -1.77 3.84 18.30
CA VAL A 362 -0.46 4.01 18.95
C VAL A 362 -0.13 5.48 19.14
N THR A 363 -0.35 6.29 18.10
CA THR A 363 -0.10 7.74 18.14
C THR A 363 -0.95 8.41 19.21
N LYS A 364 -2.24 8.05 19.28
CA LYS A 364 -3.16 8.53 20.31
C LYS A 364 -2.73 8.10 21.72
N THR A 365 -2.48 6.80 21.91
CA THR A 365 -2.11 6.23 23.21
C THR A 365 -0.82 6.87 23.73
N ARG A 366 0.18 7.08 22.86
CA ARG A 366 1.44 7.73 23.26
C ARG A 366 1.27 9.19 23.66
N TYR A 367 0.42 9.93 22.96
CA TYR A 367 0.09 11.30 23.37
C TYR A 367 -0.55 11.34 24.77
N GLU A 368 -1.53 10.46 25.02
CA GLU A 368 -2.23 10.34 26.31
C GLU A 368 -1.28 9.97 27.46
N GLU A 369 -0.30 9.07 27.21
CA GLU A 369 0.75 8.72 28.17
C GLU A 369 1.62 9.93 28.55
N VAL A 370 2.13 10.66 27.56
CA VAL A 370 2.95 11.86 27.78
C VAL A 370 2.17 12.93 28.53
N GLN A 371 0.91 13.16 28.15
CA GLN A 371 0.02 14.09 28.84
C GLN A 371 -0.18 13.70 30.32
N THR A 372 -0.37 12.41 30.59
CA THR A 372 -0.52 11.90 31.96
C THR A 372 0.73 12.13 32.80
N TRP A 373 1.93 11.83 32.27
CA TRP A 373 3.18 12.11 32.99
C TRP A 373 3.38 13.59 33.25
N ALA A 374 3.05 14.42 32.27
CA ALA A 374 3.18 15.86 32.38
C ALA A 374 2.26 16.45 33.46
N GLN A 375 1.02 15.94 33.56
CA GLN A 375 0.08 16.29 34.65
C GLN A 375 0.59 15.83 36.02
N GLN A 376 1.11 14.61 36.14
CA GLN A 376 1.68 14.09 37.39
C GLN A 376 2.86 14.93 37.86
N GLN A 377 3.75 15.35 36.95
CA GLN A 377 4.86 16.23 37.27
C GLN A 377 4.37 17.64 37.67
N GLY A 378 3.35 18.17 36.99
CA GLY A 378 2.72 19.43 37.35
C GLY A 378 2.15 19.42 38.77
N GLN A 379 1.47 18.34 39.16
CA GLN A 379 0.97 18.17 40.53
C GLN A 379 2.10 18.13 41.57
N LYS A 380 3.21 17.45 41.27
CA LYS A 380 4.38 17.44 42.17
C LYS A 380 4.96 18.85 42.36
N ILE A 381 5.18 19.59 41.27
CA ILE A 381 5.68 20.96 41.32
C ILE A 381 4.74 21.85 42.14
N GLN A 382 3.43 21.74 41.91
CA GLN A 382 2.43 22.52 42.64
C GLN A 382 2.43 22.17 44.14
N SER A 383 2.57 20.89 44.50
CA SER A 383 2.67 20.47 45.90
C SER A 383 3.93 21.00 46.58
N SER A 384 5.08 21.00 45.90
CA SER A 384 6.34 21.56 46.41
C SER A 384 6.26 23.08 46.57
N LEU A 385 5.65 23.80 45.62
CA LEU A 385 5.44 25.25 45.73
C LEU A 385 4.50 25.59 46.90
N ALA A 386 3.40 24.85 47.07
CA ALA A 386 2.48 25.05 48.18
C ALA A 386 3.14 24.76 49.54
N ALA A 387 4.02 23.77 49.62
CA ALA A 387 4.77 23.47 50.83
C ALA A 387 5.73 24.61 51.21
N LEU A 388 6.47 25.18 50.25
CA LEU A 388 7.34 26.34 50.48
C LEU A 388 6.55 27.59 50.89
N GLU A 389 5.38 27.80 50.29
CA GLU A 389 4.52 28.94 50.63
C GLU A 389 3.94 28.79 52.05
N ALA A 390 3.51 27.58 52.42
CA ALA A 390 3.07 27.27 53.79
C ALA A 390 4.20 27.42 54.81
N GLU A 391 5.43 27.00 54.48
CA GLU A 391 6.61 27.22 55.33
C GLU A 391 6.87 28.71 55.53
N LYS A 392 6.81 29.52 54.46
CA LYS A 392 6.94 30.99 54.54
C LYS A 392 5.87 31.63 55.39
N GLU A 393 4.60 31.24 55.21
CA GLU A 393 3.49 31.75 56.02
C GLU A 393 3.67 31.40 57.49
N GLU A 394 4.17 30.21 57.81
CA GLU A 394 4.42 29.79 59.19
C GLU A 394 5.60 30.55 59.80
N VAL A 395 6.72 30.71 59.06
CA VAL A 395 7.86 31.53 59.51
C VAL A 395 7.41 32.98 59.75
N GLN A 396 6.59 33.55 58.86
CA GLN A 396 6.06 34.89 59.03
C GLN A 396 5.12 34.99 60.24
N ARG A 397 4.23 34.01 60.43
CA ARG A 397 3.35 33.95 61.61
C ARG A 397 4.16 33.91 62.91
N LEU A 398 5.25 33.14 62.94
CA LEU A 398 6.15 33.08 64.09
C LEU A 398 6.89 34.41 64.32
N LEU A 399 7.35 35.09 63.26
CA LEU A 399 7.94 36.42 63.35
C LEU A 399 6.95 37.45 63.92
N ASP A 400 5.71 37.48 63.43
CA ASP A 400 4.66 38.39 63.91
C ASP A 400 4.31 38.11 65.39
N TRP A 401 4.28 36.83 65.76
CA TRP A 401 4.10 36.40 67.13
C TRP A 401 5.26 36.84 68.04
N ILE A 402 6.51 36.66 67.60
CA ILE A 402 7.70 37.13 68.36
C ILE A 402 7.63 38.65 68.52
N GLY A 403 7.32 39.39 67.45
CA GLY A 403 7.16 40.85 67.51
C GLY A 403 6.11 41.29 68.53
N SER A 404 4.93 40.66 68.50
CA SER A 404 3.86 40.91 69.47
C SER A 404 4.29 40.59 70.91
N ALA A 405 5.05 39.50 71.08
CA ALA A 405 5.55 39.10 72.39
C ALA A 405 6.62 40.05 72.93
N GLU A 406 7.52 40.54 72.08
CA GLU A 406 8.51 41.57 72.43
C GLU A 406 7.82 42.87 72.87
N GLU A 407 6.80 43.33 72.12
CA GLU A 407 6.03 44.54 72.47
C GLU A 407 5.32 44.40 73.83
N ALA A 408 4.67 43.27 74.08
CA ALA A 408 4.00 43.02 75.36
C ALA A 408 4.98 42.98 76.54
N LEU A 409 6.16 42.39 76.37
CA LEU A 409 7.21 42.39 77.40
C LEU A 409 7.79 43.78 77.65
N ASN A 410 8.02 44.56 76.60
CA ASN A 410 8.49 45.94 76.72
C ASN A 410 7.48 46.81 77.47
N LEU A 411 6.18 46.66 77.20
CA LEU A 411 5.12 47.37 77.91
C LEU A 411 5.14 47.01 79.40
N ARG A 412 5.23 45.71 79.71
CA ARG A 412 5.35 45.27 81.09
C ARG A 412 6.63 45.78 81.76
N GLU A 413 7.73 45.95 81.04
CA GLU A 413 9.01 46.44 81.60
C GLU A 413 8.94 47.89 82.09
N GLN A 414 7.97 48.65 81.58
CA GLN A 414 7.66 50.01 82.00
C GLN A 414 6.76 50.07 83.24
N GLU A 415 6.19 48.94 83.68
CA GLU A 415 5.39 48.90 84.91
C GLU A 415 6.29 49.16 86.13
N PRO A 416 5.85 50.01 87.08
CA PRO A 416 6.61 50.27 88.29
C PRO A 416 6.73 48.99 89.13
N LEU A 417 7.90 48.79 89.74
CA LEU A 417 8.14 47.64 90.61
C LEU A 417 7.34 47.79 91.92
N PRO A 418 6.69 46.72 92.43
CA PRO A 418 5.84 46.82 93.63
C PRO A 418 6.63 47.08 94.90
N ASP A 419 6.09 47.86 95.83
CA ASP A 419 6.78 48.21 97.09
C ASP A 419 6.76 47.10 98.17
N ASN A 420 6.08 45.97 97.92
CA ASN A 420 5.99 44.87 98.87
C ASN A 420 6.45 43.52 98.28
N THR A 421 6.93 42.63 99.14
CA THR A 421 7.46 41.32 98.72
C THR A 421 6.39 40.40 98.13
N GLU A 422 5.15 40.43 98.65
CA GLU A 422 4.05 39.56 98.18
C GLU A 422 3.64 39.88 96.73
N GLN A 423 3.44 41.15 96.37
CA GLN A 423 3.10 41.59 95.02
C GLN A 423 4.25 41.38 94.04
N ASN A 424 5.50 41.56 94.48
CA ASN A 424 6.64 41.28 93.61
C ASN A 424 6.87 39.77 93.41
N GLN A 425 6.55 38.92 94.40
CA GLN A 425 6.51 37.47 94.22
C GLN A 425 5.40 37.07 93.26
N GLU A 426 4.23 37.69 93.34
CA GLU A 426 3.13 37.47 92.40
C GLU A 426 3.53 37.86 90.97
N LEU A 427 4.25 38.98 90.77
CA LEU A 427 4.80 39.35 89.47
C LEU A 427 5.88 38.38 88.96
N ILE A 428 6.71 37.82 89.84
CA ILE A 428 7.67 36.76 89.48
C ILE A 428 6.91 35.50 89.03
N ASP A 429 5.90 35.08 89.78
CA ASP A 429 5.10 33.91 89.44
C ASP A 429 4.33 34.12 88.13
N GLN A 430 3.80 35.33 87.90
CA GLN A 430 3.19 35.73 86.63
C GLN A 430 4.21 35.84 85.48
N HIS A 431 5.49 36.13 85.73
CA HIS A 431 6.56 36.16 84.73
C HIS A 431 7.21 34.79 84.47
N GLN A 432 7.13 33.85 85.42
CA GLN A 432 7.58 32.47 85.22
C GLN A 432 6.49 31.60 84.58
N VAL A 433 5.23 31.81 84.94
CA VAL A 433 4.09 31.06 84.41
C VAL A 433 3.49 31.75 83.16
N GLY A 434 3.63 33.07 83.04
CA GLY A 434 2.83 33.88 82.12
C GLY A 434 3.41 34.33 80.77
N PRO A 435 4.71 34.25 80.40
CA PRO A 435 5.12 34.55 79.04
C PRO A 435 4.48 33.58 78.04
N TRP A 436 4.31 32.32 78.47
CA TRP A 436 3.74 31.26 77.63
C TRP A 436 2.25 31.05 77.86
N SER A 437 1.77 31.21 79.11
CA SER A 437 0.38 30.90 79.46
C SER A 437 -0.56 32.12 79.41
N ALA A 438 -0.09 33.32 79.80
CA ALA A 438 -0.94 34.52 79.84
C ALA A 438 -1.18 35.14 78.46
N MET A 439 -0.38 34.79 77.45
CA MET A 439 -0.54 35.23 76.07
C MET A 439 -1.63 34.47 75.28
N LYS A 440 -2.23 33.39 75.81
CA LYS A 440 -3.16 32.51 75.04
C LYS A 440 -2.62 32.14 73.64
N LEU A 441 -1.29 32.10 73.49
CA LEU A 441 -0.62 31.80 72.25
C LEU A 441 0.33 30.65 72.55
N GLN A 442 -0.23 29.44 72.62
CA GLN A 442 0.56 28.28 72.24
C GLN A 442 1.10 28.55 70.82
N PRO A 443 2.33 28.14 70.48
CA PRO A 443 2.67 28.03 69.06
C PRO A 443 1.52 27.24 68.40
N PRO A 444 1.01 27.67 67.23
CA PRO A 444 -0.24 27.15 66.66
C PRO A 444 -0.26 25.62 66.52
N ALA A 445 0.91 24.98 66.51
CA ALA A 445 1.15 23.56 66.68
C ALA A 445 2.59 23.33 67.20
N PRO A 446 2.99 22.11 67.62
CA PRO A 446 4.40 21.75 67.72
C PRO A 446 5.02 21.90 66.34
N VAL A 447 5.89 22.90 66.16
CA VAL A 447 6.58 23.13 64.90
C VAL A 447 7.64 22.04 64.74
N PRO A 448 7.57 21.18 63.71
CA PRO A 448 8.64 20.23 63.44
C PRO A 448 9.83 21.04 62.92
N LEU A 449 10.77 21.36 63.82
CA LEU A 449 12.02 22.03 63.47
C LEU A 449 12.99 21.09 62.72
N ASP A 450 12.62 19.82 62.54
CA ASP A 450 13.47 18.74 62.02
C ASP A 450 13.82 18.88 60.52
N HIS A 451 13.19 19.82 59.79
CA HIS A 451 13.33 19.96 58.34
C HIS A 451 13.68 21.39 57.87
N LEU A 452 13.89 22.33 58.80
CA LEU A 452 14.20 23.71 58.44
C LEU A 452 15.69 23.84 58.11
N ASP A 453 16.01 24.11 56.84
CA ASP A 453 17.38 24.34 56.41
C ASP A 453 17.89 25.70 56.95
N PRO A 454 18.96 25.76 57.76
CA PRO A 454 19.42 26.98 58.44
C PRO A 454 19.90 28.11 57.52
N GLN A 455 19.79 27.98 56.20
CA GLN A 455 20.38 28.88 55.20
C GLN A 455 19.42 29.96 54.65
N THR A 456 18.14 30.00 55.02
CA THR A 456 17.25 31.08 54.53
C THR A 456 17.38 32.36 55.38
N PRO A 457 17.38 33.57 54.75
CA PRO A 457 17.44 34.84 55.48
C PRO A 457 16.29 35.02 56.50
N GLN A 458 15.12 34.47 56.17
CA GLN A 458 13.93 34.52 57.02
C GLN A 458 14.08 33.65 58.26
N LEU A 459 14.66 32.44 58.15
CA LEU A 459 14.96 31.63 59.33
C LEU A 459 16.03 32.28 60.20
N SER A 460 17.04 32.87 59.59
CA SER A 460 18.08 33.60 60.30
C SER A 460 17.50 34.78 61.09
N GLN A 461 16.56 35.52 60.49
CA GLN A 461 15.81 36.57 61.17
C GLN A 461 14.95 36.01 62.32
N LEU A 462 14.24 34.91 62.09
CA LEU A 462 13.41 34.26 63.11
C LEU A 462 14.23 33.85 64.32
N ILE A 463 15.37 33.18 64.11
CA ILE A 463 16.30 32.77 65.17
C ILE A 463 16.82 34.01 65.92
N SER A 464 17.20 35.07 65.21
CA SER A 464 17.71 36.30 65.81
C SER A 464 16.67 37.01 66.68
N GLN A 465 15.43 37.15 66.20
CA GLN A 465 14.35 37.78 66.97
C GLN A 465 13.96 36.92 68.18
N TRP A 466 13.91 35.59 68.02
CA TRP A 466 13.66 34.69 69.14
C TRP A 466 14.74 34.80 70.23
N GLN A 467 16.02 34.85 69.85
CA GLN A 467 17.12 35.06 70.79
C GLN A 467 17.00 36.39 71.53
N LYS A 468 16.61 37.46 70.84
CA LYS A 468 16.39 38.77 71.45
C LYS A 468 15.23 38.73 72.46
N LEU A 469 14.09 38.16 72.08
CA LEU A 469 12.96 37.94 72.98
C LEU A 469 13.36 37.12 74.22
N TRP A 470 14.14 36.06 74.04
CA TRP A 470 14.67 35.25 75.13
C TRP A 470 15.58 36.06 76.08
N LEU A 471 16.48 36.89 75.54
CA LEU A 471 17.32 37.76 76.36
C LEU A 471 16.50 38.78 77.17
N LEU A 472 15.48 39.39 76.56
CA LEU A 472 14.57 40.33 77.24
C LEU A 472 13.79 39.65 78.37
N THR A 473 13.27 38.45 78.15
CA THR A 473 12.57 37.68 79.19
C THR A 473 13.48 37.33 80.37
N VAL A 474 14.72 36.90 80.09
CA VAL A 474 15.73 36.59 81.12
C VAL A 474 16.17 37.85 81.88
N ALA A 475 16.35 38.97 81.18
CA ALA A 475 16.71 40.25 81.80
C ALA A 475 15.61 40.74 82.76
N ARG A 476 14.34 40.67 82.33
CA ARG A 476 13.19 40.99 83.18
C ARG A 476 13.11 40.09 84.41
N GLN A 477 13.27 38.77 84.24
CA GLN A 477 13.29 37.80 85.35
C GLN A 477 14.38 38.18 86.36
N THR A 478 15.60 38.42 85.87
CA THR A 478 16.74 38.82 86.70
C THR A 478 16.45 40.10 87.47
N ARG A 479 15.83 41.10 86.83
CA ARG A 479 15.45 42.38 87.47
C ARG A 479 14.40 42.17 88.57
N LEU A 480 13.36 41.38 88.30
CA LEU A 480 12.32 41.05 89.28
C LEU A 480 12.91 40.30 90.49
N ASP A 481 13.78 39.32 90.26
CA ASP A 481 14.46 38.55 91.31
C ASP A 481 15.39 39.43 92.16
N GLN A 482 16.16 40.32 91.51
CA GLN A 482 17.01 41.29 92.21
C GLN A 482 16.17 42.25 93.06
N HIS A 483 15.06 42.74 92.52
CA HIS A 483 14.13 43.61 93.25
C HIS A 483 13.49 42.89 94.43
N HIS A 484 13.08 41.63 94.25
CA HIS A 484 12.50 40.81 95.31
C HIS A 484 13.50 40.57 96.44
N LYS A 485 14.78 40.35 96.09
CA LYS A 485 15.85 40.28 97.07
C LYS A 485 16.04 41.60 97.82
N MET A 486 16.03 42.75 97.14
CA MET A 486 16.13 44.07 97.78
C MET A 486 14.98 44.32 98.76
N LEU A 487 13.72 44.03 98.36
CA LEU A 487 12.55 44.20 99.22
C LEU A 487 12.64 43.32 100.47
N ARG A 488 13.06 42.06 100.34
CA ARG A 488 13.31 41.18 101.50
C ARG A 488 14.38 41.75 102.42
N GLU A 489 15.48 42.26 101.87
CA GLU A 489 16.52 42.93 102.68
C GLU A 489 15.95 44.17 103.39
N MET A 490 15.10 44.97 102.74
CA MET A 490 14.45 46.13 103.35
C MET A 490 13.46 45.75 104.45
N GLU A 491 12.68 44.68 104.28
CA GLU A 491 11.80 44.13 105.33
C GLU A 491 12.59 43.57 106.52
N GLU A 492 13.69 42.86 106.25
CA GLU A 492 14.64 42.41 107.27
C GLU A 492 15.24 43.61 108.03
N PHE A 493 15.57 44.71 107.34
CA PHE A 493 16.05 45.96 107.93
C PHE A 493 14.95 46.74 108.68
N ALA A 494 13.71 46.75 108.20
CA ALA A 494 12.59 47.41 108.88
C ALA A 494 12.22 46.68 110.19
N ASN A 495 12.33 45.35 110.18
CA ASN A 495 12.18 44.49 111.34
C ASN A 495 13.49 44.34 112.15
N PHE A 496 14.55 45.06 111.77
CA PHE A 496 15.84 45.02 112.47
C PHE A 496 15.78 45.84 113.76
N ASP A 497 15.64 45.14 114.87
CA ASP A 497 15.73 45.76 116.18
C ASP A 497 17.21 45.90 116.59
N PHE A 498 17.72 47.13 116.50
CA PHE A 498 19.09 47.47 116.93
C PHE A 498 19.36 47.09 118.38
N ASN A 499 18.38 47.09 119.28
CA ASN A 499 18.57 46.67 120.66
C ASN A 499 18.68 45.15 120.80
N ILE A 500 17.94 44.37 120.00
CA ILE A 500 18.09 42.90 119.93
C ILE A 500 19.42 42.53 119.30
N TRP A 501 19.78 43.16 118.18
CA TRP A 501 21.09 42.97 117.54
C TRP A 501 22.22 43.39 118.48
N ARG A 502 22.13 44.55 119.13
CA ARG A 502 23.10 45.02 120.13
C ARG A 502 23.17 44.08 121.32
N LYS A 503 22.07 43.54 121.83
CA LYS A 503 22.09 42.52 122.90
C LYS A 503 22.79 41.24 122.45
N ARG A 504 22.45 40.72 121.25
CA ARG A 504 23.10 39.54 120.65
C ARG A 504 24.58 39.77 120.35
N TYR A 505 24.95 40.93 119.81
CA TYR A 505 26.32 41.35 119.54
C TYR A 505 27.10 41.58 120.83
N MET A 506 26.51 42.18 121.87
CA MET A 506 27.13 42.35 123.19
C MET A 506 27.29 41.01 123.93
N LEU A 507 26.34 40.08 123.80
CA LEU A 507 26.47 38.68 124.27
C LEU A 507 27.58 37.94 123.50
N TRP A 508 27.62 38.10 122.18
CA TRP A 508 28.64 37.52 121.32
C TRP A 508 30.04 38.08 121.62
N ILE A 509 30.18 39.39 121.80
CA ILE A 509 31.45 40.06 122.14
C ILE A 509 31.86 39.81 123.60
N SER A 510 30.90 39.64 124.51
CA SER A 510 31.13 39.23 125.90
C SER A 510 31.78 37.85 125.97
N HIS A 511 31.31 36.89 125.16
CA HIS A 511 31.95 35.57 125.01
C HIS A 511 33.32 35.63 124.30
N LEU A 512 33.65 36.74 123.62
CA LEU A 512 34.90 36.94 122.88
C LEU A 512 35.88 37.93 123.53
N LYS A 513 35.66 38.44 124.75
CA LYS A 513 36.70 39.23 125.46
C LYS A 513 38.02 38.46 125.60
N SER A 514 37.96 37.13 125.63
CA SER A 514 39.14 36.24 125.57
C SER A 514 39.80 36.14 124.18
N ARG A 515 39.07 36.41 123.09
CA ARG A 515 39.51 36.26 121.68
C ARG A 515 39.78 37.59 120.95
N ILE A 516 39.39 38.73 121.50
CA ILE A 516 39.75 40.05 120.92
C ILE A 516 41.26 40.30 121.00
N LEU A 517 41.93 39.81 122.04
CA LEU A 517 43.39 39.83 122.14
C LEU A 517 44.05 38.96 121.08
N ASP A 518 43.47 37.80 120.73
CA ASP A 518 43.99 36.94 119.65
C ASP A 518 43.76 37.55 118.26
N VAL A 519 42.64 38.25 118.06
CA VAL A 519 42.39 39.02 116.84
C VAL A 519 43.39 40.17 116.72
N PHE A 520 43.62 40.91 117.81
CA PHE A 520 44.65 41.95 117.87
C PHE A 520 46.04 41.39 117.50
N ARG A 521 46.47 40.29 118.12
CA ARG A 521 47.74 39.60 117.78
C ARG A 521 47.83 39.09 116.34
N SER A 522 46.70 38.77 115.70
CA SER A 522 46.71 38.27 114.31
C SER A 522 46.87 39.39 113.27
N ILE A 523 46.53 40.62 113.66
CA ILE A 523 46.58 41.82 112.81
C ILE A 523 47.89 42.60 113.10
N ASP A 524 48.28 42.71 114.37
CA ASP A 524 49.55 43.29 114.86
C ASP A 524 50.73 42.33 114.62
N ARG A 525 51.15 42.21 113.35
CA ARG A 525 52.25 41.32 112.93
C ARG A 525 53.64 41.86 113.29
N ASP A 526 53.76 43.16 113.48
CA ASP A 526 54.98 43.89 113.80
C ASP A 526 55.17 44.11 115.30
N GLN A 527 54.20 43.72 116.13
CA GLN A 527 54.23 43.78 117.60
C GLN A 527 54.43 45.20 118.15
N ASP A 528 53.99 46.21 117.41
CA ASP A 528 54.11 47.62 117.80
C ASP A 528 52.96 48.05 118.76
N GLY A 529 51.98 47.17 118.96
CA GLY A 529 50.83 47.37 119.83
C GLY A 529 49.77 48.30 119.25
N ARG A 530 49.83 48.62 117.95
CA ARG A 530 48.93 49.57 117.27
C ARG A 530 48.35 48.94 116.01
N ILE A 531 47.05 49.10 115.82
CA ILE A 531 46.36 48.70 114.58
C ILE A 531 45.66 49.93 114.02
N SER A 532 45.79 50.19 112.72
CA SER A 532 45.05 51.28 112.10
C SER A 532 43.56 50.95 112.01
N ARG A 533 42.71 51.98 112.10
CA ARG A 533 41.25 51.83 111.98
C ARG A 533 40.85 51.08 110.70
N LYS A 534 41.61 51.26 109.61
CA LYS A 534 41.33 50.63 108.32
C LYS A 534 41.61 49.13 108.36
N GLU A 535 42.74 48.71 108.91
CA GLU A 535 43.11 47.28 109.05
C GLU A 535 42.14 46.51 109.94
N PHE A 536 41.67 47.14 111.03
CA PHE A 536 40.65 46.54 111.89
C PHE A 536 39.31 46.35 111.17
N ILE A 537 38.86 47.36 110.40
CA ILE A 537 37.60 47.29 109.65
C ILE A 537 37.69 46.26 108.53
N ASP A 538 38.78 46.25 107.76
CA ASP A 538 38.97 45.34 106.64
C ASP A 538 39.04 43.87 107.10
N TYR A 539 39.70 43.59 108.23
CA TYR A 539 39.73 42.25 108.83
C TYR A 539 38.35 41.78 109.31
N VAL A 540 37.56 42.67 109.93
CA VAL A 540 36.20 42.36 110.42
C VAL A 540 35.23 42.10 109.26
N LEU A 541 35.37 42.85 108.15
CA LEU A 541 34.55 42.67 106.95
C LEU A 541 34.95 41.42 106.14
N ALA A 542 36.25 41.06 106.11
CA ALA A 542 36.76 39.87 105.42
C ALA A 542 36.56 38.56 106.20
N SER A 543 36.43 38.63 107.52
CA SER A 543 36.17 37.49 108.40
C SER A 543 34.84 36.82 108.03
N SER A 544 34.89 35.54 107.59
CA SER A 544 33.72 34.74 107.23
C SER A 544 32.68 34.54 108.35
N LYS A 545 32.94 35.05 109.56
CA LYS A 545 32.07 34.93 110.75
C LYS A 545 31.04 36.05 110.91
N THR A 546 31.14 37.15 110.17
CA THR A 546 30.10 38.21 110.17
C THR A 546 28.85 37.84 109.37
N ARG A 547 28.87 36.80 108.53
CA ARG A 547 27.66 36.29 107.83
C ARG A 547 26.67 35.55 108.73
N LYS A 548 27.01 35.20 109.98
CA LYS A 548 26.10 34.51 110.92
C LYS A 548 25.31 35.46 111.85
N ILE A 549 25.33 36.77 111.56
CA ILE A 549 24.60 37.80 112.32
C ILE A 549 23.68 38.63 111.41
N ARG A 550 23.33 38.12 110.22
CA ARG A 550 22.05 38.44 109.58
C ARG A 550 21.05 37.39 110.05
#